data_AF-A0A933P3D3-F1
#
_entry.id   AF-A0A933P3D3-F1
#
_cell.length_a   1.000
_cell.length_b   1.000
_cell.length_c   1.000
_cell.angle_alpha   90.00
_cell.angle_beta   90.00
_cell.angle_gamma   90.00
#
_symmetry.space_group_name_H-M   'P 1'
#
loop_
_entity.id
_entity.type
_entity.pdbx_description
1 polymer ?
#
loop_
_entity_poly.entity_id
_entity_poly.type
_entity_poly.pdbx_seq_one_letter_code
_entity_poly.pdbx_strand_id
1 'polypeptide(L)'
;MTDDWNPNDPDATRVLYDLAAWSFDQQAELASDLAEAEIPHTWEGAELVVPEDSEAAADAVITEVERRLGIVYDEDGDTIGSIRPPEGEVLPDPVELSNDEAATEYDLADWPVEDRDALTRALTRQQHPFRWEGEVLLVRTADEALVESLLDLVEAGEDVELEADDADEHADDDRLPFETLTTFFLAGERLKRNPLDADGLEDLLAAVEVAEPERPPFGVDQRLWERTCELADQLAGALVDDDVPDEQAAQEIAESLHDLLRPYI
;
A
#
# COMPACT_ATOMS: atom_id res chain seq x y z
N MET A 1 -3.11 44.23 -1.84
CA MET A 1 -1.81 44.82 -1.43
C MET A 1 -1.13 43.68 -0.73
N THR A 2 -0.27 42.95 -1.43
CA THR A 2 0.52 41.89 -0.79
C THR A 2 1.60 42.64 -0.03
N ASP A 3 1.49 42.63 1.30
CA ASP A 3 2.53 43.13 2.18
C ASP A 3 3.71 42.19 1.98
N ASP A 4 4.63 42.58 1.10
CA ASP A 4 5.83 41.81 0.75
C ASP A 4 6.78 41.92 1.95
N TRP A 5 6.49 41.15 2.99
CA TRP A 5 7.30 41.06 4.18
C TRP A 5 8.72 40.64 3.77
N ASN A 6 9.70 41.49 4.08
CA ASN A 6 11.08 41.25 3.72
C ASN A 6 11.82 40.62 4.91
N PRO A 7 12.22 39.33 4.83
CA PRO A 7 12.90 38.63 5.93
C PRO A 7 14.27 39.21 6.30
N ASN A 8 14.85 40.04 5.44
CA ASN A 8 16.15 40.68 5.65
C ASN A 8 16.05 42.13 6.16
N ASP A 9 14.85 42.59 6.52
CA ASP A 9 14.68 43.95 7.04
C ASP A 9 15.18 44.04 8.50
N PRO A 10 16.17 44.89 8.80
CA PRO A 10 16.79 44.95 10.13
C PRO A 10 15.89 45.59 11.20
N ASP A 11 14.79 46.23 10.80
CA ASP A 11 13.80 46.84 11.69
C ASP A 11 12.56 45.93 11.89
N ALA A 12 12.50 44.76 11.24
CA ALA A 12 11.43 43.78 11.41
C ALA A 12 11.73 42.80 12.56
N THR A 13 10.80 42.68 13.51
CA THR A 13 10.89 41.66 14.57
C THR A 13 10.49 40.30 14.02
N ARG A 14 11.39 39.32 14.17
CA ARG A 14 11.24 37.96 13.66
C ARG A 14 11.27 36.93 14.77
N VAL A 15 10.48 35.89 14.61
CA VAL A 15 10.45 34.69 15.45
C VAL A 15 11.04 33.54 14.65
N LEU A 16 11.91 32.76 15.28
CA LEU A 16 12.57 31.62 14.68
C LEU A 16 12.11 30.35 15.40
N TYR A 17 11.69 29.35 14.63
CA TYR A 17 11.37 28.02 15.11
C TYR A 17 12.47 27.07 14.64
N ASP A 18 13.14 26.43 15.59
CA ASP A 18 14.07 25.35 15.29
C ASP A 18 13.26 24.09 14.98
N LEU A 19 13.28 23.68 13.71
CA LEU A 19 12.61 22.48 13.22
C LEU A 19 13.64 21.49 12.67
N ALA A 20 14.87 21.52 13.19
CA ALA A 20 15.95 20.63 12.75
C ALA A 20 15.65 19.15 13.04
N ALA A 21 14.79 18.89 14.03
CA ALA A 21 14.31 17.57 14.38
C ALA A 21 13.17 17.05 13.47
N TRP A 22 12.66 17.89 12.56
CA TRP A 22 11.66 17.49 11.55
C TRP A 22 12.35 17.03 10.28
N SER A 23 11.78 16.04 9.60
CA SER A 23 12.27 15.62 8.29
C SER A 23 11.98 16.67 7.22
N PHE A 24 12.72 16.62 6.11
CA PHE A 24 12.51 17.55 5.00
C PHE A 24 11.08 17.51 4.44
N ASP A 25 10.46 16.33 4.41
CA ASP A 25 9.08 16.14 3.97
C ASP A 25 8.09 16.83 4.93
N GLN A 26 8.29 16.66 6.24
CA GLN A 26 7.47 17.33 7.27
C GLN A 26 7.61 18.86 7.22
N GLN A 27 8.83 19.37 6.95
CA GLN A 27 9.07 20.80 6.73
C GLN A 27 8.39 21.32 5.47
N ALA A 28 8.36 20.53 4.38
CA ALA A 28 7.68 20.88 3.14
C ALA A 28 6.16 20.95 3.32
N GLU A 29 5.56 20.01 4.04
CA GLU A 29 4.13 20.03 4.39
C GLU A 29 3.79 21.28 5.22
N LEU A 30 4.60 21.59 6.24
CA LEU A 30 4.44 22.82 7.02
C LEU A 30 4.52 24.08 6.15
N ALA A 31 5.47 24.13 5.22
CA ALA A 31 5.60 25.27 4.30
C ALA A 31 4.36 25.43 3.40
N SER A 32 3.76 24.33 2.97
CA SER A 32 2.51 24.31 2.20
C SER A 32 1.35 24.89 3.00
N ASP A 33 1.14 24.41 4.23
CA ASP A 33 0.07 24.89 5.11
C ASP A 33 0.24 26.38 5.48
N LEU A 34 1.47 26.83 5.74
CA LEU A 34 1.77 28.24 5.99
C LEU A 34 1.43 29.11 4.76
N ALA A 35 1.71 28.62 3.56
CA ALA A 35 1.37 29.32 2.32
C ALA A 35 -0.16 29.35 2.09
N GLU A 36 -0.87 28.26 2.39
CA GLU A 36 -2.34 28.21 2.32
C GLU A 36 -3.00 29.16 3.32
N ALA A 37 -2.45 29.27 4.53
CA ALA A 37 -2.87 30.22 5.55
C ALA A 37 -2.47 31.68 5.24
N GLU A 38 -1.83 31.94 4.09
CA GLU A 38 -1.29 33.24 3.68
C GLU A 38 -0.33 33.86 4.71
N ILE A 39 0.41 33.02 5.44
CA ILE A 39 1.37 33.43 6.48
C ILE A 39 2.72 33.77 5.83
N PRO A 40 3.23 35.02 6.00
CA PRO A 40 4.55 35.37 5.52
C PRO A 40 5.62 34.57 6.27
N HIS A 41 6.44 33.83 5.56
CA HIS A 41 7.50 33.01 6.15
C HIS A 41 8.72 32.91 5.25
N THR A 42 9.86 32.54 5.84
CA THR A 42 11.06 32.14 5.10
C THR A 42 11.76 31.01 5.83
N TRP A 43 12.64 30.30 5.12
CA TRP A 43 13.42 29.20 5.66
C TRP A 43 14.91 29.57 5.66
N GLU A 44 15.55 29.50 6.83
CA GLU A 44 17.01 29.61 7.00
C GLU A 44 17.57 28.22 7.33
N GLY A 45 17.85 27.41 6.31
CA GLY A 45 18.24 26.01 6.52
C GLY A 45 17.05 25.18 7.00
N ALA A 46 17.12 24.66 8.23
CA ALA A 46 16.04 23.93 8.90
C ALA A 46 15.25 24.80 9.91
N GLU A 47 15.55 26.10 9.95
CA GLU A 47 14.89 27.05 10.84
C GLU A 47 13.79 27.80 10.07
N LEU A 48 12.57 27.77 10.59
CA LEU A 48 11.45 28.53 10.06
C LEU A 48 11.46 29.93 10.68
N VAL A 49 11.44 30.96 9.84
CA VAL A 49 11.46 32.37 10.26
C VAL A 49 10.16 33.05 9.84
N VAL A 50 9.45 33.61 10.82
CA VAL A 50 8.17 34.31 10.65
C VAL A 50 8.19 35.68 11.32
N PRO A 51 7.38 36.65 10.88
CA PRO A 51 7.20 37.90 11.62
C PRO A 51 6.51 37.68 12.97
N GLU A 52 6.88 38.47 13.99
CA GLU A 52 6.24 38.43 15.32
C GLU A 52 4.71 38.63 15.24
N ASP A 53 4.22 39.50 14.34
CA ASP A 53 2.80 39.71 14.10
C ASP A 53 2.05 38.44 13.62
N SER A 54 2.76 37.46 13.05
CA SER A 54 2.20 36.19 12.57
C SER A 54 2.62 34.98 13.41
N GLU A 55 3.32 35.19 14.52
CA GLU A 55 3.73 34.14 15.47
C GLU A 55 2.54 33.27 15.88
N ALA A 56 1.45 33.88 16.35
CA ALA A 56 0.28 33.13 16.82
C ALA A 56 -0.42 32.31 15.70
N ALA A 57 -0.30 32.75 14.44
CA ALA A 57 -0.84 32.02 13.30
C ALA A 57 0.09 30.86 12.91
N ALA A 58 1.41 31.11 12.89
CA ALA A 58 2.43 30.09 12.67
C ALA A 58 2.35 28.98 13.74
N ASP A 59 2.24 29.34 15.02
CA ASP A 59 2.07 28.40 16.13
C ASP A 59 0.85 27.48 15.94
N ALA A 60 -0.28 28.06 15.48
CA ALA A 60 -1.50 27.30 15.24
C ALA A 60 -1.33 26.30 14.10
N VAL A 61 -0.67 26.71 13.02
CA VAL A 61 -0.36 25.84 11.88
C VAL A 61 0.63 24.75 12.27
N ILE A 62 1.72 25.09 12.96
CA ILE A 62 2.71 24.12 13.47
C ILE A 62 2.00 23.10 14.35
N THR A 63 1.17 23.53 15.31
CA THR A 63 0.40 22.64 16.18
C THR A 63 -0.53 21.70 15.40
N GLU A 64 -1.16 22.21 14.34
CA GLU A 64 -2.06 21.41 13.49
C GLU A 64 -1.27 20.37 12.69
N VAL A 65 -0.15 20.76 12.09
CA VAL A 65 0.75 19.89 11.35
C VAL A 65 1.36 18.83 12.26
N GLU A 66 1.82 19.18 13.46
CA GLU A 66 2.29 18.24 14.49
C GLU A 66 1.22 17.21 14.83
N ARG A 67 -0.01 17.67 15.08
CA ARG A 67 -1.14 16.79 15.36
C ARG A 67 -1.46 15.90 14.16
N ARG A 68 -1.40 16.44 12.95
CA ARG A 68 -1.68 15.72 11.70
C ARG A 68 -0.60 14.67 11.42
N LEU A 69 0.65 14.95 11.71
CA LEU A 69 1.78 14.04 11.51
C LEU A 69 2.03 13.13 12.73
N GLY A 70 1.38 13.41 13.85
CA GLY A 70 1.58 12.69 15.11
C GLY A 70 2.99 12.87 15.68
N ILE A 71 3.60 14.04 15.48
CA ILE A 71 4.94 14.36 16.00
C ILE A 71 4.84 14.50 17.52
N VAL A 72 5.72 13.81 18.24
CA VAL A 72 5.81 13.88 19.70
C VAL A 72 7.22 14.26 20.11
N TYR A 73 7.32 15.13 21.11
CA TYR A 73 8.57 15.58 21.69
C TYR A 73 8.86 14.89 23.01
N ASP A 74 10.13 14.64 23.32
CA ASP A 74 10.58 14.15 24.62
C ASP A 74 10.64 15.26 25.67
N GLU A 75 11.02 14.89 26.89
CA GLU A 75 11.15 15.86 28.00
C GLU A 75 12.24 16.91 27.75
N ASP A 76 13.22 16.65 26.88
CA ASP A 76 14.25 17.57 26.40
C ASP A 76 13.84 18.36 25.14
N GLY A 77 12.69 18.05 24.51
CA GLY A 77 12.18 18.73 23.33
C GLY A 77 12.66 18.17 21.99
N ASP A 78 13.28 16.98 21.97
CA ASP A 78 13.67 16.25 20.76
C ASP A 78 12.51 15.40 20.23
N THR A 79 12.40 15.19 18.92
CA THR A 79 11.30 14.42 18.34
C THR A 79 11.51 12.91 18.60
N ILE A 80 10.62 12.28 19.37
CA ILE A 80 10.72 10.82 19.70
C ILE A 80 10.13 9.92 18.61
N GLY A 81 9.93 10.47 17.41
CA GLY A 81 9.28 9.81 16.29
C GLY A 81 7.85 10.30 16.02
N SER A 82 7.44 10.15 14.76
CA SER A 82 6.06 10.34 14.31
C SER A 82 5.23 9.12 14.72
N ILE A 83 4.22 9.30 15.57
CA ILE A 83 3.26 8.24 15.92
C ILE A 83 2.39 7.85 14.70
N ARG A 84 2.36 8.70 13.67
CA ARG A 84 1.66 8.40 12.42
C ARG A 84 2.68 8.15 11.31
N PRO A 85 2.75 6.94 10.72
CA PRO A 85 3.36 6.80 9.41
C PRO A 85 2.64 7.75 8.42
N PRO A 86 3.33 8.30 7.41
CA PRO A 86 2.71 9.17 6.41
C PRO A 86 1.44 8.50 5.87
N GLU A 87 0.40 9.30 5.67
CA GLU A 87 -0.93 8.82 5.26
C GLU A 87 -0.83 8.02 3.95
N GLY A 88 -0.96 6.69 4.05
CA GLY A 88 -0.96 5.77 2.91
C GLY A 88 -0.95 4.29 3.31
N GLU A 89 -0.13 3.90 4.29
CA GLU A 89 0.01 2.49 4.69
C GLU A 89 -0.43 2.24 6.14
N VAL A 90 -1.62 1.67 6.32
CA VAL A 90 -1.95 0.98 7.57
C VAL A 90 -1.17 -0.33 7.57
N LEU A 91 0.05 -0.31 8.11
CA LEU A 91 0.81 -1.54 8.35
C LEU A 91 -0.02 -2.43 9.30
N PRO A 92 -0.13 -3.74 9.03
CA PRO A 92 -0.81 -4.66 9.93
C PRO A 92 -0.09 -4.69 11.29
N ASP A 93 -0.81 -5.03 12.36
CA ASP A 93 -0.19 -5.22 13.68
C ASP A 93 0.95 -6.27 13.57
N PRO A 94 2.13 -6.00 14.15
CA PRO A 94 3.26 -6.92 14.07
C PRO A 94 2.93 -8.24 14.76
N VAL A 95 3.27 -9.34 14.09
CA VAL A 95 3.07 -10.68 14.65
C VAL A 95 4.20 -10.98 15.63
N GLU A 96 3.88 -11.10 16.92
CA GLU A 96 4.88 -11.44 17.92
C GLU A 96 5.32 -12.91 17.81
N LEU A 97 6.63 -13.13 17.77
CA LEU A 97 7.20 -14.49 17.84
C LEU A 97 6.94 -15.10 19.24
N SER A 98 6.37 -16.31 19.26
CA SER A 98 6.12 -17.03 20.50
C SER A 98 7.42 -17.57 21.11
N ASN A 99 7.58 -17.47 22.43
CA ASN A 99 8.81 -17.88 23.14
C ASN A 99 9.10 -19.39 23.11
N ASP A 100 8.16 -20.20 22.62
CA ASP A 100 8.27 -21.66 22.51
C ASP A 100 8.64 -22.10 21.07
N GLU A 101 8.76 -21.15 20.14
CA GLU A 101 9.03 -21.42 18.73
C GLU A 101 10.53 -21.39 18.42
N ALA A 102 10.96 -22.19 17.44
CA ALA A 102 12.35 -22.18 16.99
C ALA A 102 12.67 -20.83 16.34
N ALA A 103 13.59 -20.09 16.97
CA ALA A 103 14.00 -18.76 16.55
C ALA A 103 15.45 -18.77 16.07
N THR A 104 15.72 -18.01 15.00
CA THR A 104 17.06 -17.66 14.53
C THR A 104 17.36 -16.23 14.96
N GLU A 105 18.55 -16.02 15.52
CA GLU A 105 19.00 -14.77 16.12
C GLU A 105 19.98 -14.04 15.17
N TYR A 106 19.73 -12.77 14.91
CA TYR A 106 20.59 -11.88 14.13
C TYR A 106 21.07 -10.72 14.99
N ASP A 107 22.39 -10.63 15.19
CA ASP A 107 23.01 -9.49 15.89
C ASP A 107 23.19 -8.33 14.92
N LEU A 108 22.41 -7.27 15.12
CA LEU A 108 22.41 -6.07 14.28
C LEU A 108 22.95 -4.86 15.04
N ALA A 109 23.81 -5.06 16.05
CA ALA A 109 24.36 -3.97 16.84
C ALA A 109 25.26 -3.02 16.03
N ASP A 110 25.81 -3.48 14.90
CA ASP A 110 26.62 -2.66 13.99
C ASP A 110 25.79 -1.88 12.97
N TRP A 111 24.49 -2.20 12.84
CA TRP A 111 23.60 -1.54 11.87
C TRP A 111 23.11 -0.18 12.39
N PRO A 112 22.95 0.84 11.53
CA PRO A 112 22.35 2.10 11.92
C PRO A 112 20.86 1.93 12.24
N VAL A 113 20.31 2.85 13.02
CA VAL A 113 18.91 2.78 13.50
C VAL A 113 17.92 2.85 12.34
N GLU A 114 18.25 3.60 11.29
CA GLU A 114 17.45 3.70 10.05
C GLU A 114 17.25 2.34 9.37
N ASP A 115 18.32 1.56 9.24
CA ASP A 115 18.28 0.23 8.62
C ASP A 115 17.48 -0.77 9.48
N ARG A 116 17.64 -0.71 10.80
CA ARG A 116 16.86 -1.56 11.73
C ARG A 116 15.36 -1.25 11.68
N ASP A 117 15.02 0.03 11.51
CA ASP A 117 13.63 0.47 11.37
C ASP A 117 13.05 0.04 10.02
N ALA A 118 13.81 0.18 8.93
CA ALA A 118 13.44 -0.31 7.61
C ALA A 118 13.16 -1.84 7.63
N LEU A 119 14.04 -2.62 8.27
CA LEU A 119 13.86 -4.06 8.44
C LEU A 119 12.61 -4.40 9.26
N THR A 120 12.34 -3.64 10.33
CA THR A 120 11.15 -3.82 11.17
C THR A 120 9.85 -3.57 10.39
N ARG A 121 9.84 -2.51 9.57
CA ARG A 121 8.70 -2.21 8.69
C ARG A 121 8.49 -3.30 7.64
N ALA A 122 9.57 -3.78 7.01
CA ALA A 122 9.51 -4.85 6.01
C ALA A 122 8.92 -6.15 6.55
N LEU A 123 9.33 -6.57 7.76
CA LEU A 123 8.83 -7.77 8.43
C LEU A 123 7.35 -7.61 8.85
N THR A 124 6.99 -6.43 9.35
CA THR A 124 5.62 -6.10 9.74
C THR A 124 4.69 -6.13 8.53
N ARG A 125 5.08 -5.51 7.42
CA ARG A 125 4.31 -5.47 6.16
C ARG A 125 4.01 -6.87 5.63
N GLN A 126 5.00 -7.77 5.69
CA GLN A 126 4.86 -9.16 5.25
C GLN A 126 4.23 -10.10 6.29
N GLN A 127 3.86 -9.58 7.48
CA GLN A 127 3.27 -10.34 8.59
C GLN A 127 4.12 -11.53 9.07
N HIS A 128 5.45 -11.43 8.98
CA HIS A 128 6.33 -12.46 9.52
C HIS A 128 6.48 -12.31 11.04
N PRO A 129 6.44 -13.41 11.82
CA PRO A 129 6.65 -13.33 13.25
C PRO A 129 8.10 -12.97 13.61
N PHE A 130 8.29 -11.88 14.35
CA PHE A 130 9.61 -11.47 14.84
C PHE A 130 9.54 -10.89 16.27
N ARG A 131 10.71 -10.73 16.89
CA ARG A 131 10.89 -10.01 18.16
C ARG A 131 12.26 -9.35 18.18
N TRP A 132 12.33 -8.15 18.74
CA TRP A 132 13.59 -7.49 19.09
C TRP A 132 13.97 -7.74 20.56
N GLU A 133 15.22 -8.15 20.80
CA GLU A 133 15.84 -8.18 22.12
C GLU A 133 17.03 -7.21 22.14
N GLY A 134 16.74 -5.93 22.39
CA GLY A 134 17.72 -4.86 22.28
C GLY A 134 18.10 -4.62 20.82
N GLU A 135 19.31 -5.03 20.44
CA GLU A 135 19.86 -4.86 19.09
C GLU A 135 19.91 -6.21 18.33
N VAL A 136 19.32 -7.26 18.91
CA VAL A 136 19.24 -8.59 18.33
C VAL A 136 17.83 -8.82 17.79
N LEU A 137 17.73 -9.18 16.51
CA LEU A 137 16.48 -9.57 15.87
C LEU A 137 16.31 -11.09 15.97
N LEU A 138 15.19 -11.53 16.55
CA LEU A 138 14.77 -12.92 16.57
C LEU A 138 13.64 -13.12 15.57
N VAL A 139 13.82 -14.06 14.65
CA VAL A 139 12.82 -14.45 13.66
C VAL A 139 12.57 -15.94 13.74
N ARG A 140 11.43 -16.40 13.25
CA ARG A 140 11.19 -17.85 13.15
C ARG A 140 12.23 -18.48 12.23
N THR A 141 12.84 -19.60 12.63
CA THR A 141 13.84 -20.34 11.81
C THR A 141 13.29 -20.78 10.45
N ALA A 142 11.97 -20.94 10.30
CA ALA A 142 11.35 -21.24 9.01
C ALA A 142 11.42 -20.08 8.01
N ASP A 143 11.48 -18.84 8.51
CA ASP A 143 11.54 -17.60 7.73
C ASP A 143 13.00 -17.10 7.54
N GLU A 144 13.99 -17.89 7.97
CA GLU A 144 15.42 -17.54 7.95
C GLU A 144 15.90 -17.05 6.59
N ALA A 145 15.66 -17.82 5.52
CA ALA A 145 16.13 -17.48 4.16
C ALA A 145 15.52 -16.19 3.60
N LEU A 146 14.28 -15.88 4.00
CA LEU A 146 13.61 -14.64 3.61
C LEU A 146 14.22 -13.46 4.38
N VAL A 147 14.46 -13.64 5.68
CA VAL A 147 15.06 -12.62 6.54
C VAL A 147 16.49 -12.32 6.12
N GLU A 148 17.29 -13.33 5.75
CA GLU A 148 18.62 -13.13 5.15
C GLU A 148 18.55 -12.27 3.87
N SER A 149 17.54 -12.51 3.03
CA SER A 149 17.36 -11.73 1.80
C SER A 149 16.97 -10.28 2.09
N LEU A 150 16.14 -10.04 3.12
CA LEU A 150 15.78 -8.69 3.57
C LEU A 150 16.97 -7.97 4.20
N LEU A 151 17.82 -8.69 4.93
CA LEU A 151 19.05 -8.14 5.49
C LEU A 151 20.01 -7.71 4.37
N ASP A 152 20.23 -8.55 3.36
CA ASP A 152 21.07 -8.15 2.22
C ASP A 152 20.51 -6.92 1.47
N LEU A 153 19.17 -6.84 1.34
CA LEU A 153 18.51 -5.72 0.67
C LEU A 153 18.68 -4.40 1.43
N VAL A 154 18.44 -4.40 2.74
CA VAL A 154 18.60 -3.20 3.58
C VAL A 154 20.07 -2.79 3.66
N GLU A 155 21.01 -3.74 3.82
CA GLU A 155 22.45 -3.45 3.86
C GLU A 155 22.96 -2.80 2.57
N ALA A 156 22.36 -3.16 1.42
CA ALA A 156 22.70 -2.56 0.13
C ALA A 156 22.31 -1.07 0.03
N GLY A 157 21.54 -0.54 0.99
CA GLY A 157 20.96 0.81 0.92
C GLY A 157 20.01 0.95 -0.27
N GLU A 158 19.53 -0.17 -0.80
CA GLU A 158 18.36 -0.19 -1.65
C GLU A 158 17.20 0.19 -0.73
N ASP A 159 16.56 1.31 -1.03
CA ASP A 159 15.40 1.74 -0.28
C ASP A 159 14.44 0.55 -0.28
N VAL A 160 14.07 0.07 0.91
CA VAL A 160 12.92 -0.84 1.04
C VAL A 160 11.63 -0.02 0.88
N GLU A 161 11.66 1.02 0.04
CA GLU A 161 10.68 1.30 -0.99
C GLU A 161 10.50 0.08 -1.92
N LEU A 162 10.12 -1.05 -1.32
CA LEU A 162 8.98 -1.74 -1.89
C LEU A 162 7.86 -0.73 -1.71
N GLU A 163 7.63 0.02 -2.77
CA GLU A 163 6.47 0.87 -2.96
C GLU A 163 5.31 0.22 -2.20
N ALA A 164 4.70 0.98 -1.27
CA ALA A 164 3.33 0.71 -0.90
C ALA A 164 2.63 0.43 -2.22
N ASP A 165 2.11 -0.78 -2.39
CA ASP A 165 1.54 -1.29 -3.63
C ASP A 165 0.41 -0.33 -4.09
N ASP A 166 0.76 0.77 -4.77
CA ASP A 166 0.08 1.18 -5.97
C ASP A 166 0.40 0.02 -6.93
N ALA A 167 -0.48 -0.97 -6.84
CA ALA A 167 -0.47 -2.22 -7.55
C ALA A 167 -0.49 -1.98 -9.08
N ASP A 168 0.51 -1.34 -9.70
CA ASP A 168 0.46 -1.13 -11.16
C ASP A 168 1.76 -0.80 -11.93
N GLU A 169 2.97 -0.90 -11.35
CA GLU A 169 4.21 -0.67 -12.14
C GLU A 169 5.06 -1.93 -12.45
N HIS A 170 4.65 -3.11 -11.96
CA HIS A 170 5.17 -4.41 -12.45
C HIS A 170 4.12 -5.28 -13.18
N ALA A 171 2.95 -4.72 -13.46
CA ALA A 171 1.82 -5.44 -14.02
C ALA A 171 1.85 -5.58 -15.56
N ASP A 172 3.03 -5.71 -16.19
CA ASP A 172 3.10 -6.07 -17.61
C ASP A 172 3.39 -7.57 -17.85
N ASP A 173 3.90 -8.31 -16.85
CA ASP A 173 4.21 -9.75 -17.02
C ASP A 173 3.12 -10.69 -16.46
N ASP A 174 2.32 -10.26 -15.49
CA ASP A 174 1.27 -11.08 -14.84
C ASP A 174 -0.19 -10.58 -15.07
N ARG A 175 -0.42 -9.54 -15.90
CA ARG A 175 -1.81 -9.13 -16.24
C ARG A 175 -2.43 -10.15 -17.19
N LEU A 176 -3.67 -10.55 -16.89
CA LEU A 176 -4.43 -11.45 -17.78
C LEU A 176 -4.63 -10.80 -19.15
N PRO A 177 -4.39 -11.52 -20.26
CA PRO A 177 -4.66 -11.01 -21.58
C PRO A 177 -6.16 -10.76 -21.74
N PHE A 178 -6.52 -9.74 -22.54
CA PHE A 178 -7.92 -9.49 -22.92
C PHE A 178 -8.60 -10.72 -23.55
N GLU A 179 -7.80 -11.65 -24.08
CA GLU A 179 -8.23 -12.94 -24.61
C GLU A 179 -8.98 -13.78 -23.55
N THR A 180 -8.65 -13.67 -22.26
CA THR A 180 -9.35 -14.39 -21.18
C THR A 180 -10.83 -13.98 -21.09
N LEU A 181 -11.14 -12.69 -21.26
CA LEU A 181 -12.52 -12.20 -21.30
C LEU A 181 -13.27 -12.70 -22.55
N THR A 182 -12.55 -12.81 -23.68
CA THR A 182 -13.09 -13.40 -24.90
C THR A 182 -13.38 -14.90 -24.73
N THR A 183 -12.52 -15.63 -24.01
CA THR A 183 -12.74 -17.05 -23.69
C THR A 183 -13.99 -17.25 -22.84
N PHE A 184 -14.20 -16.44 -21.79
CA PHE A 184 -15.45 -16.48 -21.00
C PHE A 184 -16.69 -16.20 -21.84
N PHE A 185 -16.62 -15.23 -22.76
CA PHE A 185 -17.72 -14.93 -23.66
C PHE A 185 -18.06 -16.10 -24.61
N LEU A 186 -17.04 -16.69 -25.23
CA LEU A 186 -17.21 -17.83 -26.15
C LEU A 186 -17.72 -19.08 -25.41
N ALA A 187 -17.17 -19.37 -24.23
CA ALA A 187 -17.64 -20.45 -23.37
C ALA A 187 -19.11 -20.24 -22.98
N GLY A 188 -19.49 -19.03 -22.56
CA GLY A 188 -20.88 -18.67 -22.26
C GLY A 188 -21.82 -18.81 -23.48
N GLU A 189 -21.39 -18.40 -24.68
CA GLU A 189 -22.18 -18.56 -25.91
C GLU A 189 -22.47 -20.05 -26.20
N ARG A 190 -21.47 -20.91 -26.05
CA ARG A 190 -21.57 -22.35 -26.33
C ARG A 190 -22.42 -23.05 -25.29
N LEU A 191 -22.14 -22.82 -24.01
CA LEU A 191 -22.85 -23.44 -22.88
C LEU A 191 -24.32 -23.01 -22.81
N LYS A 192 -24.65 -21.77 -23.21
CA LYS A 192 -26.06 -21.35 -23.36
C LYS A 192 -26.81 -22.15 -24.43
N ARG A 193 -26.15 -22.54 -25.53
CA ARG A 193 -26.77 -23.31 -26.62
C ARG A 193 -26.78 -24.81 -26.33
N ASN A 194 -25.74 -25.30 -25.67
CA ASN A 194 -25.56 -26.69 -25.30
C ASN A 194 -24.83 -26.74 -23.94
N PRO A 195 -25.54 -26.97 -22.82
CA PRO A 195 -24.95 -26.91 -21.47
C PRO A 195 -23.91 -28.02 -21.22
N LEU A 196 -23.89 -29.07 -22.04
CA LEU A 196 -22.92 -30.16 -21.97
C LEU A 196 -21.93 -30.14 -23.16
N ASP A 197 -21.66 -28.96 -23.73
CA ASP A 197 -20.64 -28.81 -24.77
C ASP A 197 -19.25 -29.05 -24.18
N ALA A 198 -18.56 -30.10 -24.65
CA ALA A 198 -17.25 -30.48 -24.11
C ALA A 198 -16.19 -29.38 -24.33
N ASP A 199 -16.15 -28.78 -25.52
CA ASP A 199 -15.26 -27.66 -25.82
C ASP A 199 -15.60 -26.43 -24.96
N GLY A 200 -16.90 -26.08 -24.83
CA GLY A 200 -17.33 -24.96 -24.00
C GLY A 200 -17.02 -25.14 -22.51
N LEU A 201 -17.10 -26.36 -21.99
CA LEU A 201 -16.73 -26.69 -20.61
C LEU A 201 -15.21 -26.63 -20.41
N GLU A 202 -14.42 -27.15 -21.35
CA GLU A 202 -12.95 -27.07 -21.31
C GLU A 202 -12.47 -25.62 -21.33
N ASP A 203 -13.01 -24.79 -22.23
CA ASP A 203 -12.71 -23.36 -22.31
C ASP A 203 -13.10 -22.61 -21.03
N LEU A 204 -14.27 -22.93 -20.45
CA LEU A 204 -14.71 -22.34 -19.19
C LEU A 204 -13.77 -22.69 -18.03
N LEU A 205 -13.46 -23.97 -17.86
CA LEU A 205 -12.62 -24.44 -16.75
C LEU A 205 -11.19 -23.88 -16.87
N ALA A 206 -10.62 -23.89 -18.07
CA ALA A 206 -9.32 -23.29 -18.32
C ALA A 206 -9.31 -21.78 -18.03
N ALA A 207 -10.40 -21.06 -18.36
CA ALA A 207 -10.52 -19.65 -18.05
C ALA A 207 -10.70 -19.40 -16.54
N VAL A 208 -11.48 -20.22 -15.83
CA VAL A 208 -11.67 -20.12 -14.37
C VAL A 208 -10.37 -20.42 -13.60
N GLU A 209 -9.59 -21.40 -14.03
CA GLU A 209 -8.30 -21.74 -13.36
C GLU A 209 -7.29 -20.58 -13.36
N VAL A 210 -7.35 -19.72 -14.38
CA VAL A 210 -6.42 -18.58 -14.54
C VAL A 210 -7.06 -17.27 -14.08
N ALA A 211 -8.38 -17.22 -13.89
CA ALA A 211 -9.09 -16.00 -13.52
C ALA A 211 -8.97 -15.69 -12.02
N GLU A 212 -8.23 -14.64 -11.70
CA GLU A 212 -8.11 -14.11 -10.34
C GLU A 212 -9.08 -12.92 -10.16
N PRO A 213 -10.07 -12.98 -9.24
CA PRO A 213 -11.10 -11.94 -9.11
C PRO A 213 -10.55 -10.56 -8.74
N GLU A 214 -9.38 -10.51 -8.11
CA GLU A 214 -8.68 -9.29 -7.69
C GLU A 214 -7.81 -8.69 -8.81
N ARG A 215 -7.71 -9.36 -9.98
CA ARG A 215 -6.82 -8.97 -11.09
C ARG A 215 -7.57 -8.96 -12.42
N PRO A 216 -8.18 -7.83 -12.80
CA PRO A 216 -8.94 -7.73 -14.04
C PRO A 216 -8.00 -7.63 -15.26
N PRO A 217 -8.42 -8.16 -16.43
CA PRO A 217 -7.67 -7.96 -17.67
C PRO A 217 -7.66 -6.47 -18.09
N PHE A 218 -6.68 -6.10 -18.92
CA PHE A 218 -6.46 -4.71 -19.32
C PHE A 218 -7.73 -4.06 -19.93
N GLY A 219 -8.11 -2.90 -19.41
CA GLY A 219 -9.26 -2.13 -19.89
C GLY A 219 -10.63 -2.61 -19.39
N VAL A 220 -10.67 -3.51 -18.40
CA VAL A 220 -11.89 -4.05 -17.79
C VAL A 220 -12.08 -3.50 -16.39
N ASP A 221 -13.32 -3.11 -16.06
CA ASP A 221 -13.68 -2.58 -14.74
C ASP A 221 -13.66 -3.70 -13.68
N GLN A 222 -13.08 -3.43 -12.50
CA GLN A 222 -12.96 -4.38 -11.39
C GLN A 222 -14.31 -5.05 -11.04
N ARG A 223 -15.39 -4.27 -10.97
CA ARG A 223 -16.71 -4.79 -10.57
C ARG A 223 -17.33 -5.69 -11.63
N LEU A 224 -17.03 -5.41 -12.90
CA LEU A 224 -17.45 -6.24 -14.02
C LEU A 224 -16.70 -7.57 -14.01
N TRP A 225 -15.41 -7.53 -13.71
CA TRP A 225 -14.56 -8.70 -13.64
C TRP A 225 -14.93 -9.63 -12.50
N GLU A 226 -15.07 -9.10 -11.28
CA GLU A 226 -15.55 -9.88 -10.11
C GLU A 226 -16.87 -10.60 -10.43
N ARG A 227 -17.79 -9.90 -11.10
CA ARG A 227 -19.07 -10.46 -11.50
C ARG A 227 -18.95 -11.54 -12.58
N THR A 228 -17.98 -11.41 -13.48
CA THR A 228 -17.69 -12.41 -14.52
C THR A 228 -17.14 -13.69 -13.90
N CYS A 229 -16.15 -13.57 -13.01
CA CYS A 229 -15.59 -14.69 -12.26
C CYS A 229 -16.66 -15.41 -11.43
N GLU A 230 -17.51 -14.67 -10.72
CA GLU A 230 -18.58 -15.24 -9.90
C GLU A 230 -19.60 -16.04 -10.75
N LEU A 231 -19.97 -15.54 -11.93
CA LEU A 231 -20.88 -16.25 -12.84
C LEU A 231 -20.20 -17.48 -13.46
N ALA A 232 -18.91 -17.38 -13.79
CA ALA A 232 -18.16 -18.51 -14.33
C ALA A 232 -17.97 -19.64 -13.29
N ASP A 233 -17.70 -19.29 -12.04
CA ASP A 233 -17.61 -20.25 -10.93
C ASP A 233 -18.95 -20.95 -10.65
N GLN A 234 -20.05 -20.19 -10.60
CA GLN A 234 -21.40 -20.76 -10.49
C GLN A 234 -21.74 -21.70 -11.66
N LEU A 235 -21.30 -21.35 -12.87
CA LEU A 235 -21.50 -22.18 -14.06
C LEU A 235 -20.68 -23.48 -14.00
N ALA A 236 -19.42 -23.40 -13.60
CA ALA A 236 -18.56 -24.56 -13.40
C ALA A 236 -19.12 -25.47 -12.30
N GLY A 237 -19.54 -24.91 -11.17
CA GLY A 237 -20.15 -25.65 -10.07
C GLY A 237 -21.43 -26.39 -10.48
N ALA A 238 -22.30 -25.75 -11.25
CA ALA A 238 -23.54 -26.37 -11.75
C ALA A 238 -23.29 -27.57 -12.69
N LEU A 239 -22.13 -27.61 -13.38
CA LEU A 239 -21.79 -28.62 -14.37
C LEU A 239 -20.86 -29.73 -13.85
N VAL A 240 -20.04 -29.45 -12.83
CA VAL A 240 -18.94 -30.34 -12.40
C VAL A 240 -19.10 -30.84 -10.96
N ASP A 241 -19.72 -30.07 -10.06
CA ASP A 241 -19.67 -30.35 -8.61
C ASP A 241 -20.75 -31.34 -8.13
N ASP A 242 -21.90 -31.42 -8.82
CA ASP A 242 -23.01 -32.31 -8.45
C ASP A 242 -23.00 -33.65 -9.23
N ASP A 243 -23.48 -34.74 -8.61
CA ASP A 243 -23.50 -36.10 -9.20
C ASP A 243 -24.38 -36.15 -10.47
N VAL A 244 -25.28 -35.16 -10.63
CA VAL A 244 -26.04 -34.88 -11.85
C VAL A 244 -25.93 -33.38 -12.19
N PRO A 245 -25.40 -33.00 -13.36
CA PRO A 245 -25.27 -31.59 -13.74
C PRO A 245 -26.65 -30.93 -13.87
N ASP A 246 -26.80 -29.73 -13.31
CA ASP A 246 -28.01 -28.93 -13.45
C ASP A 246 -27.96 -28.16 -14.78
N GLU A 247 -28.36 -28.84 -15.85
CA GLU A 247 -28.37 -28.30 -17.22
C GLU A 247 -29.19 -27.00 -17.33
N GLN A 248 -30.26 -26.88 -16.53
CA GLN A 248 -31.17 -25.73 -16.59
C GLN A 248 -30.55 -24.52 -15.90
N ALA A 249 -29.99 -24.69 -14.69
CA ALA A 249 -29.24 -23.65 -14.01
C ALA A 249 -28.00 -23.23 -14.81
N ALA A 250 -27.24 -24.17 -15.35
CA ALA A 250 -26.08 -23.90 -16.18
C ALA A 250 -26.44 -23.05 -17.41
N GLN A 251 -27.57 -23.35 -18.07
CA GLN A 251 -28.02 -22.57 -19.22
C GLN A 251 -28.40 -21.13 -18.85
N GLU A 252 -29.07 -20.91 -17.72
CA GLU A 252 -29.44 -19.58 -17.22
C GLU A 252 -28.21 -18.75 -16.81
N ILE A 253 -27.24 -19.38 -16.16
CA ILE A 253 -25.98 -18.73 -15.75
C ILE A 253 -25.13 -18.41 -16.99
N ALA A 254 -25.00 -19.33 -17.94
CA ALA A 254 -24.28 -19.10 -19.19
C ALA A 254 -24.90 -17.96 -20.02
N GLU A 255 -26.23 -17.84 -20.04
CA GLU A 255 -26.92 -16.70 -20.66
C GLU A 255 -26.58 -15.38 -19.97
N SER A 256 -26.57 -15.38 -18.63
CA SER A 256 -26.24 -14.21 -17.84
C SER A 256 -24.79 -13.76 -18.03
N LEU A 257 -23.85 -14.71 -18.06
CA LEU A 257 -22.43 -14.46 -18.35
C LEU A 257 -22.24 -13.85 -19.75
N HIS A 258 -22.89 -14.43 -20.76
CA HIS A 258 -22.80 -13.94 -22.13
C HIS A 258 -23.41 -12.53 -22.29
N ASP A 259 -24.58 -12.26 -21.71
CA ASP A 259 -25.22 -10.94 -21.82
C ASP A 259 -24.43 -9.84 -21.10
N LEU A 260 -23.78 -10.18 -19.98
CA LEU A 260 -22.88 -9.28 -19.23
C LEU A 260 -21.67 -8.84 -20.06
N LEU A 261 -21.05 -9.78 -20.78
CA LEU A 261 -19.82 -9.55 -21.55
C LEU A 261 -20.06 -8.98 -22.95
N ARG A 262 -21.26 -9.16 -23.50
CA ARG A 262 -21.67 -8.68 -24.84
C ARG A 262 -21.33 -7.22 -25.16
N PRO A 263 -21.48 -6.22 -24.27
CA PRO A 263 -21.15 -4.84 -24.60
C PRO A 263 -19.63 -4.55 -24.68
N TYR A 264 -18.78 -5.49 -24.29
CA TYR A 264 -17.33 -5.33 -24.19
C TYR A 264 -16.54 -6.11 -25.26
N ILE A 265 -17.23 -6.91 -26.09
CA ILE A 265 -16.70 -7.67 -27.24
C ILE A 265 -17.25 -7.09 -28.55
#